data_AF-A0A060W8G2-F1
#
_entry.id   AF-A0A060W8G2-F1
#
_cell.length_a   1.000
_cell.length_b   1.000
_cell.length_c   1.000
_cell.angle_alpha   90.00
_cell.angle_beta   90.00
_cell.angle_gamma   90.00
#
_symmetry.space_group_name_H-M   'P 1'
#
loop_
_entity.id
_entity.type
_entity.pdbx_description
1 polymer ?
#
loop_
_entity_poly.entity_id
_entity_poly.type
_entity_poly.pdbx_seq_one_letter_code
_entity_poly.pdbx_strand_id
1 'polypeptide(L)'
;MVNKLESYANHLEEVVEERTKQLTVEKTRSDKLLSSMLPRYIADHLMAGKSVEPQGYDMVTIFFSDIVGFTTMCSISSALEVVTVLNDLYSLFDEIIKLYDVYKVETIGDAYMVASGLPISNGMNHASEISTMALHFLCAIKLFKIRHLPNQSLSLRIGINSGPVVAGVVGTTMPRYCLFGDTVNTASRMESNSLPLKIHISQSTAEILTQIGSFELEERGDIEIKGKGCQKTFWLLGKEGFNPPLPVHTSPPASCLKPPTEVLAS
;
A
#
# COMPACT_ATOMS: atom_id res chain seq x y z
N MET A 1 -57.24 -20.81 -21.89
CA MET A 1 -55.85 -21.25 -22.17
C MET A 1 -54.90 -20.05 -22.27
N VAL A 2 -55.34 -18.95 -22.90
CA VAL A 2 -54.60 -17.68 -23.02
C VAL A 2 -54.19 -17.05 -21.68
N ASN A 3 -55.10 -16.92 -20.70
CA ASN A 3 -54.77 -16.32 -19.39
C ASN A 3 -53.69 -17.07 -18.59
N LYS A 4 -53.53 -18.39 -18.79
CA LYS A 4 -52.45 -19.15 -18.14
C LYS A 4 -51.11 -18.84 -18.78
N LEU A 5 -51.05 -18.69 -20.11
CA LEU A 5 -49.83 -18.33 -20.83
C LEU A 5 -49.37 -16.91 -20.48
N GLU A 6 -50.31 -15.97 -20.36
CA GLU A 6 -50.04 -14.57 -19.98
C GLU A 6 -49.53 -14.46 -18.53
N SER A 7 -50.15 -15.19 -17.59
CA SER A 7 -49.66 -15.28 -16.21
C SER A 7 -48.28 -15.91 -16.10
N TYR A 8 -47.96 -16.90 -16.95
CA TYR A 8 -46.63 -17.50 -17.00
C TYR A 8 -45.59 -16.53 -17.58
N ALA A 9 -45.93 -15.77 -18.62
CA ALA A 9 -45.05 -14.78 -19.23
C ALA A 9 -44.69 -13.66 -18.24
N ASN A 10 -45.69 -13.10 -17.54
CA ASN A 10 -45.46 -12.06 -16.53
C ASN A 10 -44.61 -12.58 -15.36
N HIS A 11 -44.84 -13.83 -14.93
CA HIS A 11 -44.02 -14.44 -13.89
C HIS A 11 -42.58 -14.69 -14.36
N LEU A 12 -42.38 -15.11 -15.61
CA LEU A 12 -41.05 -15.26 -16.21
C LEU A 12 -40.32 -13.92 -16.31
N GLU A 13 -41.01 -12.85 -16.69
CA GLU A 13 -40.44 -11.49 -16.72
C GLU A 13 -40.00 -11.05 -15.32
N GLU A 14 -40.86 -11.23 -14.32
CA GLU A 14 -40.54 -10.92 -12.92
C GLU A 14 -39.32 -11.71 -12.41
N VAL A 15 -39.27 -13.01 -12.71
CA VAL A 15 -38.12 -13.87 -12.35
C VAL A 15 -36.85 -13.44 -13.09
N VAL A 16 -36.93 -13.10 -14.37
CA VAL A 16 -35.79 -12.61 -15.16
C VAL A 16 -35.29 -11.27 -14.61
N GLU A 17 -36.19 -10.35 -14.26
CA GLU A 17 -35.84 -9.06 -13.68
C GLU A 17 -35.16 -9.25 -12.30
N GLU A 18 -35.72 -10.09 -11.44
CA GLU A 18 -35.14 -10.40 -10.13
C GLU A 18 -33.76 -11.03 -10.26
N ARG A 19 -33.60 -12.02 -11.15
CA ARG A 19 -32.30 -12.68 -11.41
C ARG A 19 -31.28 -11.71 -12.02
N THR A 20 -31.71 -10.83 -12.91
CA THR A 20 -30.83 -9.79 -13.50
C THR A 20 -30.37 -8.80 -12.44
N LYS A 21 -31.25 -8.43 -11.50
CA LYS A 21 -30.90 -7.58 -10.36
C LYS A 21 -29.92 -8.26 -9.41
N GLN A 22 -30.12 -9.55 -9.09
CA GLN A 22 -29.18 -10.31 -8.27
C GLN A 22 -27.80 -10.41 -8.96
N LEU A 23 -27.78 -10.68 -10.27
CA LEU A 23 -26.55 -10.81 -11.04
C LEU A 23 -25.78 -9.49 -11.12
N THR A 24 -26.46 -8.36 -11.27
CA THR A 24 -25.82 -7.03 -11.27
C THR A 24 -25.22 -6.66 -9.92
N VAL A 25 -25.91 -7.00 -8.81
CA VAL A 25 -25.39 -6.81 -7.45
C VAL A 25 -24.14 -7.66 -7.21
N GLU A 26 -24.20 -8.95 -7.54
CA GLU A 26 -23.05 -9.86 -7.37
C GLU A 26 -21.89 -9.48 -8.29
N LYS A 27 -22.16 -9.05 -9.53
CA LYS A 27 -21.13 -8.53 -10.43
C LYS A 27 -20.43 -7.31 -9.84
N THR A 28 -21.20 -6.32 -9.37
CA THR A 28 -20.63 -5.11 -8.75
C THR A 28 -19.79 -5.44 -7.52
N ARG A 29 -20.22 -6.43 -6.72
CA ARG A 29 -19.45 -6.90 -5.56
C ARG A 29 -18.14 -7.56 -5.97
N SER A 30 -18.17 -8.40 -7.01
CA SER A 30 -16.99 -9.05 -7.57
C SER A 30 -15.99 -8.03 -8.13
N ASP A 31 -16.48 -7.07 -8.93
CA ASP A 31 -15.67 -6.00 -9.54
C ASP A 31 -14.98 -5.15 -8.46
N LYS A 32 -15.73 -4.81 -7.39
CA LYS A 32 -15.18 -4.04 -6.26
C LYS A 32 -14.07 -4.81 -5.54
N LEU A 33 -14.24 -6.10 -5.28
CA LEU A 33 -13.22 -6.93 -4.65
C LEU A 33 -11.98 -7.06 -5.54
N LEU A 34 -12.16 -7.30 -6.84
CA LEU A 34 -11.04 -7.41 -7.77
C LEU A 34 -10.24 -6.11 -7.86
N SER A 35 -10.93 -4.97 -7.93
CA SER A 35 -10.30 -3.64 -7.94
C SER A 35 -9.58 -3.26 -6.64
N SER A 36 -9.87 -3.98 -5.54
CA SER A 36 -9.18 -3.80 -4.26
C SER A 36 -7.89 -4.62 -4.16
N MET A 37 -7.76 -5.70 -4.95
CA MET A 37 -6.59 -6.57 -4.98
C MET A 37 -5.61 -6.19 -6.10
N LEU A 38 -6.13 -5.68 -7.23
CA LEU A 38 -5.35 -5.35 -8.41
C LEU A 38 -5.63 -3.92 -8.88
N PRO A 39 -4.66 -3.25 -9.53
CA PRO A 39 -4.94 -1.99 -10.20
C PRO A 39 -6.09 -2.14 -11.20
N ARG A 40 -6.98 -1.15 -11.27
CA ARG A 40 -8.19 -1.21 -12.14
C ARG A 40 -7.87 -1.60 -13.58
N TYR A 41 -6.82 -1.00 -14.16
CA TYR A 41 -6.36 -1.32 -15.51
C TYR A 41 -6.11 -2.82 -15.72
N ILE A 42 -5.51 -3.48 -14.72
CA ILE A 42 -5.20 -4.91 -14.74
C ILE A 42 -6.46 -5.74 -14.49
N ALA A 43 -7.28 -5.33 -13.52
CA ALA A 43 -8.55 -5.98 -13.22
C ALA A 43 -9.45 -6.02 -14.48
N ASP A 44 -9.55 -4.91 -15.21
CA ASP A 44 -10.38 -4.81 -16.42
C ASP A 44 -9.89 -5.74 -17.54
N HIS A 45 -8.58 -5.87 -17.72
CA HIS A 45 -8.00 -6.79 -18.70
C HIS A 45 -8.24 -8.25 -18.33
N LEU A 46 -8.05 -8.60 -17.06
CA LEU A 46 -8.30 -9.96 -16.56
C LEU A 46 -9.78 -10.33 -16.65
N MET A 47 -10.69 -9.41 -16.31
CA MET A 47 -12.15 -9.59 -16.48
C MET A 47 -12.55 -9.78 -17.94
N ALA A 48 -11.84 -9.14 -18.87
CA ALA A 48 -12.03 -9.33 -20.30
C ALA A 48 -11.43 -10.64 -20.84
N GLY A 49 -10.83 -11.48 -19.98
CA GLY A 49 -10.16 -12.72 -20.37
C GLY A 49 -8.85 -12.49 -21.14
N LYS A 50 -8.28 -11.29 -21.05
CA LYS A 50 -7.03 -10.93 -21.71
C LYS A 50 -5.85 -11.15 -20.76
N SER A 51 -4.74 -11.63 -21.31
CA SER A 51 -3.46 -11.62 -20.60
C SER A 51 -2.95 -10.19 -20.48
N VAL A 52 -2.35 -9.85 -19.34
CA VAL A 52 -1.65 -8.58 -19.13
C VAL A 52 -0.18 -8.83 -19.40
N GLU A 53 0.31 -8.30 -20.51
CA GLU A 53 1.73 -8.41 -20.86
C GLU A 53 2.58 -7.58 -19.90
N PRO A 54 3.81 -8.04 -19.57
CA PRO A 54 4.75 -7.23 -18.80
C PRO A 54 5.06 -5.92 -19.52
N GLN A 55 5.06 -4.82 -18.77
CA GLN A 55 5.32 -3.48 -19.28
C GLN A 55 6.57 -2.90 -18.61
N GLY A 56 7.44 -2.30 -19.41
CA GLY A 56 8.56 -1.49 -18.95
C GLY A 56 8.13 -0.06 -18.64
N TYR A 57 8.62 0.47 -17.54
CA TYR A 57 8.45 1.85 -17.10
C TYR A 57 9.83 2.46 -16.92
N ASP A 58 10.12 3.55 -17.64
CA ASP A 58 11.45 4.17 -17.63
C ASP A 58 11.74 4.87 -16.30
N MET A 59 10.72 5.44 -15.67
CA MET A 59 10.85 6.17 -14.41
C MET A 59 9.67 5.87 -13.47
N VAL A 60 10.01 5.30 -12.32
CA VAL A 60 9.09 4.94 -11.24
C VAL A 60 9.80 5.29 -9.94
N THR A 61 9.08 5.79 -8.94
CA THR A 61 9.61 5.92 -7.57
C THR A 61 9.06 4.82 -6.70
N ILE A 62 9.96 4.13 -6.01
CA ILE A 62 9.65 3.04 -5.08
C ILE A 62 9.98 3.48 -3.66
N PHE A 63 9.04 3.24 -2.76
CA PHE A 63 9.14 3.38 -1.32
C PHE A 63 9.23 2.00 -0.68
N PHE A 64 10.18 1.85 0.25
CA PHE A 64 10.24 0.76 1.21
C PHE A 64 10.26 1.32 2.62
N SER A 65 9.51 0.69 3.52
CA SER A 65 9.69 0.90 4.95
C SER A 65 9.72 -0.40 5.74
N ASP A 66 10.40 -0.34 6.87
CA ASP A 66 10.53 -1.42 7.83
C ASP A 66 10.35 -0.91 9.27
N ILE A 67 9.88 -1.78 10.17
CA ILE A 67 9.65 -1.42 11.57
C ILE A 67 10.91 -1.74 12.38
N VAL A 68 11.50 -0.70 12.97
CA VAL A 68 12.70 -0.85 13.81
C VAL A 68 12.37 -1.68 15.04
N GLY A 69 13.09 -2.79 15.24
CA GLY A 69 12.93 -3.64 16.41
C GLY A 69 11.71 -4.56 16.37
N PHE A 70 11.09 -4.76 15.20
CA PHE A 70 9.94 -5.65 15.04
C PHE A 70 10.19 -7.06 15.59
N THR A 71 11.35 -7.66 15.28
CA THR A 71 11.73 -8.98 15.79
C THR A 71 11.75 -9.04 17.33
N THR A 72 12.24 -7.99 17.97
CA THR A 72 12.26 -7.88 19.43
C THR A 72 10.84 -7.77 19.98
N MET A 73 10.00 -6.95 19.35
CA MET A 73 8.57 -6.82 19.71
C MET A 73 7.83 -8.16 19.59
N CYS A 74 8.10 -8.94 18.54
CA CYS A 74 7.54 -10.29 18.36
C CYS A 74 8.02 -11.29 19.43
N SER A 75 9.19 -11.06 20.02
CA SER A 75 9.73 -11.95 21.06
C SER A 75 9.12 -11.68 22.44
N ILE A 76 8.65 -10.45 22.70
CA ILE A 76 8.09 -10.04 23.99
C ILE A 76 6.56 -9.96 24.02
N SER A 77 5.92 -9.92 22.85
CA SER A 77 4.46 -9.82 22.72
C SER A 77 3.87 -11.15 22.29
N SER A 78 2.60 -11.40 22.63
CA SER A 78 1.88 -12.54 22.07
C SER A 78 1.64 -12.35 20.56
N ALA A 79 1.50 -13.46 19.83
CA ALA A 79 1.22 -13.40 18.40
C ALA A 79 -0.06 -12.60 18.08
N LEU A 80 -1.08 -12.67 18.94
CA LEU A 80 -2.33 -11.92 18.78
C LEU A 80 -2.11 -10.40 18.89
N GLU A 81 -1.29 -9.97 19.85
CA GLU A 81 -0.94 -8.56 20.04
C GLU A 81 -0.12 -8.02 18.86
N VAL A 82 0.86 -8.80 18.36
CA VAL A 82 1.66 -8.43 17.17
C VAL A 82 0.76 -8.23 15.96
N VAL A 83 -0.16 -9.16 15.70
CA VAL A 83 -1.11 -9.06 14.58
C VAL A 83 -2.01 -7.84 14.74
N THR A 84 -2.45 -7.53 15.97
CA THR A 84 -3.28 -6.35 16.24
C THR A 84 -2.52 -5.06 15.93
N VAL A 85 -1.25 -4.96 16.33
CA VAL A 85 -0.41 -3.79 16.02
C VAL A 85 -0.19 -3.63 14.53
N LEU A 86 0.15 -4.71 13.82
CA LEU A 86 0.34 -4.67 12.37
C LEU A 86 -0.94 -4.25 11.65
N ASN A 87 -2.10 -4.78 12.05
CA ASN A 87 -3.38 -4.40 11.46
C ASN A 87 -3.71 -2.92 11.71
N ASP A 88 -3.52 -2.42 12.93
CA ASP A 88 -3.74 -1.01 13.26
C ASP A 88 -2.80 -0.10 12.45
N LEU A 89 -1.52 -0.48 12.32
CA LEU A 89 -0.51 0.27 11.59
C LEU A 89 -0.79 0.28 10.08
N TYR A 90 -1.08 -0.87 9.49
CA TYR A 90 -1.37 -0.97 8.05
C TYR A 90 -2.70 -0.33 7.70
N SER A 91 -3.70 -0.39 8.58
CA SER A 91 -4.95 0.36 8.36
C SER A 91 -4.69 1.86 8.32
N LEU A 92 -3.84 2.37 9.23
CA LEU A 92 -3.42 3.76 9.24
C LEU A 92 -2.69 4.14 7.94
N PHE A 93 -1.73 3.34 7.49
CA PHE A 93 -1.02 3.59 6.23
C PHE A 93 -1.95 3.50 5.02
N ASP A 94 -2.85 2.53 5.00
CA ASP A 94 -3.81 2.32 3.92
C ASP A 94 -4.80 3.50 3.80
N GLU A 95 -5.15 4.18 4.90
CA GLU A 95 -5.90 5.45 4.85
C GLU A 95 -5.06 6.60 4.29
N ILE A 96 -3.78 6.67 4.64
CA ILE A 96 -2.89 7.74 4.16
C ILE A 96 -2.61 7.61 2.67
N ILE A 97 -2.32 6.41 2.15
CA ILE A 97 -1.98 6.23 0.73
C ILE A 97 -3.13 6.59 -0.21
N LYS A 98 -4.39 6.53 0.25
CA LYS A 98 -5.57 6.95 -0.55
C LYS A 98 -5.54 8.43 -0.92
N LEU A 99 -4.76 9.25 -0.20
CA LEU A 99 -4.61 10.68 -0.44
C LEU A 99 -3.59 11.00 -1.54
N TYR A 100 -2.84 9.99 -2.01
CA TYR A 100 -1.72 10.16 -2.94
C TYR A 100 -1.90 9.27 -4.18
N ASP A 101 -1.27 9.65 -5.29
CA ASP A 101 -1.26 8.84 -6.50
C ASP A 101 -0.18 7.76 -6.40
N VAL A 102 -0.48 6.71 -5.64
CA VAL A 102 0.43 5.62 -5.31
C VAL A 102 -0.26 4.26 -5.36
N TYR A 103 0.51 3.21 -5.65
CA TYR A 103 0.08 1.82 -5.67
C TYR A 103 0.80 1.01 -4.60
N LYS A 104 0.03 0.34 -3.73
CA LYS A 104 0.53 -0.58 -2.71
C LYS A 104 0.94 -1.90 -3.37
N VAL A 105 2.16 -2.32 -3.13
CA VAL A 105 2.73 -3.56 -3.66
C VAL A 105 2.66 -4.62 -2.57
N GLU A 106 2.25 -5.84 -2.93
CA GLU A 106 2.22 -6.93 -1.95
C GLU A 106 3.64 -7.34 -1.55
N THR A 107 3.91 -7.31 -0.25
CA THR A 107 5.20 -7.65 0.37
C THR A 107 5.08 -8.84 1.31
N ILE A 108 6.23 -9.37 1.71
CA ILE A 108 6.34 -10.42 2.72
C ILE A 108 6.84 -9.77 4.01
N GLY A 109 6.18 -10.05 5.14
CA GLY A 109 6.61 -9.61 6.48
C GLY A 109 6.05 -8.25 6.91
N ASP A 110 6.86 -7.53 7.67
CA ASP A 110 6.60 -6.19 8.22
C ASP A 110 7.04 -5.05 7.28
N ALA A 111 7.63 -5.40 6.15
CA ALA A 111 7.98 -4.45 5.11
C ALA A 111 6.72 -3.89 4.43
N TYR A 112 6.67 -2.57 4.25
CA TYR A 112 5.60 -1.89 3.51
C TYR A 112 6.19 -1.27 2.24
N MET A 113 5.70 -1.72 1.08
CA MET A 113 6.20 -1.27 -0.23
C MET A 113 5.11 -0.56 -1.01
N VAL A 114 5.47 0.60 -1.56
CA VAL A 114 4.58 1.44 -2.35
C VAL A 114 5.35 1.94 -3.57
N ALA A 115 4.68 2.06 -4.71
CA ALA A 115 5.27 2.60 -5.93
C ALA A 115 4.36 3.68 -6.55
N SER A 116 4.95 4.64 -7.25
CA SER A 116 4.23 5.62 -8.06
C SER A 116 4.86 5.77 -9.44
N GLY A 117 4.09 6.25 -10.42
CA GLY A 117 4.44 6.25 -11.84
C GLY A 117 4.02 4.97 -12.57
N LEU A 118 3.22 4.13 -11.91
CA LEU A 118 2.65 2.90 -12.44
C LEU A 118 1.33 2.56 -11.73
N PRO A 119 0.44 1.75 -12.36
CA PRO A 119 0.49 1.29 -13.75
C PRO A 119 0.26 2.42 -14.77
N ILE A 120 -0.14 3.61 -14.31
CA ILE A 120 -0.28 4.80 -15.14
C ILE A 120 0.90 5.72 -14.79
N SER A 121 1.68 6.11 -15.79
CA SER A 121 2.78 7.05 -15.59
C SER A 121 2.25 8.46 -15.36
N ASN A 122 2.80 9.15 -14.36
CA ASN A 122 2.36 10.48 -13.92
C ASN A 122 3.46 11.57 -14.11
N GLY A 123 4.38 11.37 -15.06
CA GLY A 123 5.47 12.30 -15.32
C GLY A 123 6.46 12.33 -14.15
N MET A 124 6.91 13.52 -13.72
CA MET A 124 7.83 13.66 -12.57
C MET A 124 7.13 13.60 -11.21
N ASN A 125 5.79 13.52 -11.19
CA ASN A 125 5.02 13.58 -9.95
C ASN A 125 5.23 12.34 -9.09
N HIS A 126 5.61 11.18 -9.64
CA HIS A 126 5.84 9.96 -8.87
C HIS A 126 6.75 10.15 -7.66
N ALA A 127 7.83 10.93 -7.82
CA ALA A 127 8.76 11.20 -6.73
C ALA A 127 8.13 12.13 -5.69
N SER A 128 7.42 13.17 -6.13
CA SER A 128 6.72 14.09 -5.23
C SER A 128 5.63 13.38 -4.42
N GLU A 129 4.82 12.53 -5.05
CA GLU A 129 3.75 11.77 -4.40
C GLU A 129 4.33 10.85 -3.30
N ILE A 130 5.34 10.05 -3.66
CA ILE A 130 6.00 9.14 -2.72
C ILE A 130 6.70 9.89 -1.59
N SER A 131 7.43 10.97 -1.89
CA SER A 131 8.13 11.76 -0.87
C SER A 131 7.18 12.48 0.06
N THR A 132 6.06 13.00 -0.44
CA THR A 132 5.02 13.63 0.38
C THR A 132 4.33 12.58 1.27
N MET A 133 4.00 11.41 0.72
CA MET A 133 3.46 10.28 1.48
C MET A 133 4.42 9.82 2.58
N ALA A 134 5.72 9.71 2.30
CA ALA A 134 6.73 9.32 3.27
C ALA A 134 6.80 10.28 4.47
N LEU A 135 6.72 11.59 4.21
CA LEU A 135 6.63 12.62 5.26
C LEU A 135 5.34 12.44 6.09
N HIS A 136 4.21 12.16 5.45
CA HIS A 136 2.95 11.87 6.14
C HIS A 136 3.09 10.65 7.06
N PHE A 137 3.71 9.56 6.61
CA PHE A 137 3.95 8.36 7.42
C PHE A 137 4.76 8.68 8.67
N LEU A 138 5.82 9.49 8.55
CA LEU A 138 6.61 9.92 9.71
C LEU A 138 5.82 10.80 10.69
N CYS A 139 4.88 11.62 10.22
CA CYS A 139 3.98 12.38 11.09
C CYS A 139 3.00 11.45 11.81
N ALA A 140 2.42 10.49 11.10
CA ALA A 140 1.43 9.57 11.62
C ALA A 140 2.02 8.60 12.64
N ILE A 141 3.22 8.06 12.40
CA ILE A 141 3.86 7.10 13.33
C ILE A 141 4.20 7.73 14.68
N LYS A 142 4.51 9.03 14.72
CA LYS A 142 4.76 9.76 15.97
C LYS A 142 3.54 9.83 16.88
N LEU A 143 2.34 9.77 16.31
CA LEU A 143 1.06 9.77 17.04
C LEU A 143 0.53 8.36 17.31
N PHE A 144 1.12 7.34 16.67
CA PHE A 144 0.71 5.96 16.80
C PHE A 144 1.06 5.41 18.19
N LYS A 145 0.06 4.84 18.86
CA LYS A 145 0.22 4.23 20.19
C LYS A 145 -0.05 2.74 20.12
N ILE A 146 0.88 1.96 20.66
CA ILE A 146 0.73 0.52 20.81
C ILE A 146 -0.19 0.23 21.99
N ARG A 147 -1.32 -0.45 21.76
CA ARG A 147 -2.35 -0.67 22.79
C ARG A 147 -1.83 -1.41 24.03
N HIS A 148 -1.04 -2.45 23.83
CA HIS A 148 -0.48 -3.28 24.91
C HIS A 148 0.86 -2.74 25.45
N LEU A 149 1.50 -1.79 24.76
CA LEU A 149 2.78 -1.18 25.14
C LEU A 149 2.71 0.35 25.01
N PRO A 150 1.90 1.05 25.84
CA PRO A 150 1.62 2.48 25.68
C PRO A 150 2.85 3.39 25.86
N ASN A 151 3.92 2.89 26.48
CA ASN A 151 5.17 3.61 26.70
C ASN A 151 6.20 3.38 25.60
N GLN A 152 5.93 2.50 24.64
CA GLN A 152 6.81 2.27 23.50
C GLN A 152 6.26 3.00 22.27
N SER A 153 7.15 3.70 21.57
CA SER A 153 6.86 4.30 20.27
C SER A 153 7.43 3.41 19.15
N LEU A 154 6.68 3.29 18.07
CA LEU A 154 7.19 2.66 16.85
C LEU A 154 8.12 3.62 16.12
N SER A 155 9.19 3.07 15.56
CA SER A 155 10.10 3.80 14.68
C SER A 155 10.16 3.10 13.34
N LEU A 156 10.10 3.88 12.26
CA LEU A 156 10.20 3.37 10.89
C LEU A 156 11.57 3.70 10.31
N ARG A 157 12.11 2.78 9.53
CA ARG A 157 13.12 3.10 8.52
C ARG A 157 12.42 3.27 7.19
N ILE A 158 12.82 4.28 6.43
CA ILE A 158 12.26 4.55 5.11
C ILE A 158 13.41 4.69 4.12
N GLY A 159 13.25 4.03 2.97
CA GLY A 159 14.11 4.13 1.79
C GLY A 159 13.32 4.42 0.53
N ILE A 160 13.82 5.36 -0.28
CA ILE A 160 13.17 5.75 -1.54
C ILE A 160 14.21 5.75 -2.67
N ASN A 161 13.87 5.10 -3.78
CA ASN A 161 14.70 5.12 -4.99
C ASN A 161 13.84 5.27 -6.25
N SER A 162 14.37 6.00 -7.23
CA SER A 162 13.73 6.24 -8.52
C SER A 162 14.54 5.64 -9.65
N GLY A 163 13.87 5.04 -10.63
CA GLY A 163 14.52 4.43 -11.79
C GLY A 163 13.60 3.50 -12.58
N PRO A 164 14.15 2.80 -13.60
CA PRO A 164 13.37 1.95 -14.47
C PRO A 164 12.95 0.66 -13.80
N VAL A 165 11.75 0.17 -14.14
CA VAL A 165 11.14 -1.06 -13.61
C VAL A 165 10.39 -1.78 -14.71
N VAL A 166 10.37 -3.11 -14.64
CA VAL A 166 9.41 -3.93 -15.39
C VAL A 166 8.33 -4.38 -14.43
N ALA A 167 7.07 -4.12 -14.77
CA ALA A 167 5.93 -4.56 -13.98
C ALA A 167 5.07 -5.53 -14.78
N GLY A 168 4.49 -6.53 -14.11
CA GLY A 168 3.67 -7.54 -14.78
C GLY A 168 2.87 -8.38 -13.80
N VAL A 169 1.87 -9.09 -14.32
CA VAL A 169 1.06 -10.01 -13.52
C VAL A 169 1.73 -11.38 -13.49
N VAL A 170 1.99 -11.89 -12.29
CA VAL A 170 2.59 -13.21 -12.06
C VAL A 170 1.56 -14.11 -11.40
N GLY A 171 1.47 -15.35 -11.88
CA GLY A 171 0.54 -16.37 -11.38
C GLY A 171 -0.78 -16.40 -12.15
N THR A 172 -1.27 -17.62 -12.42
CA THR A 172 -2.53 -17.85 -13.14
C THR A 172 -3.71 -17.99 -12.19
N THR A 173 -3.54 -18.72 -11.09
CA THR A 173 -4.61 -18.96 -10.09
C THR A 173 -4.75 -17.81 -9.10
N MET A 174 -3.62 -17.19 -8.72
CA MET A 174 -3.58 -16.05 -7.80
C MET A 174 -2.72 -14.95 -8.45
N PRO A 175 -3.30 -14.13 -9.34
CA PRO A 175 -2.56 -13.11 -10.07
C PRO A 175 -2.09 -12.02 -9.12
N ARG A 176 -0.78 -11.74 -9.15
CA ARG A 176 -0.14 -10.67 -8.37
C ARG A 176 0.55 -9.70 -9.30
N TYR A 177 0.31 -8.41 -9.12
CA TYR A 177 1.04 -7.40 -9.86
C TYR A 177 2.40 -7.17 -9.19
N CYS A 178 3.45 -7.63 -9.84
CA CYS A 178 4.80 -7.64 -9.30
C CYS A 178 5.71 -6.67 -10.05
N LEU A 179 6.68 -6.12 -9.33
CA LEU A 179 7.67 -5.18 -9.82
C LEU A 179 9.03 -5.87 -9.83
N PHE A 180 9.72 -5.75 -10.96
CA PHE A 180 11.02 -6.34 -11.18
C PHE A 180 12.01 -5.28 -11.66
N GLY A 181 13.25 -5.43 -11.23
CA GLY A 181 14.34 -4.56 -11.64
C GLY A 181 15.23 -4.18 -10.49
N ASP A 182 16.41 -3.70 -10.85
CA ASP A 182 17.43 -3.28 -9.89
C ASP A 182 17.01 -2.04 -9.09
N THR A 183 16.07 -1.24 -9.60
CA THR A 183 15.42 -0.12 -8.87
C THR A 183 14.74 -0.59 -7.59
N VAL A 184 14.08 -1.76 -7.61
CA VAL A 184 13.42 -2.37 -6.44
C VAL A 184 14.45 -2.74 -5.38
N ASN A 185 15.52 -3.42 -5.81
CA ASN A 185 16.61 -3.85 -4.92
C ASN A 185 17.36 -2.65 -4.32
N THR A 186 17.56 -1.60 -5.11
CA THR A 186 18.21 -0.37 -4.64
C THR A 186 17.33 0.35 -3.63
N ALA A 187 16.01 0.42 -3.84
CA ALA A 187 15.07 1.00 -2.89
C ALA A 187 15.09 0.26 -1.54
N SER A 188 15.08 -1.08 -1.56
CA SER A 188 15.24 -1.90 -0.35
C SER A 188 16.58 -1.61 0.37
N ARG A 189 17.67 -1.41 -0.36
CA ARG A 189 18.96 -1.04 0.25
C ARG A 189 18.98 0.36 0.84
N MET A 190 18.23 1.32 0.28
CA MET A 190 18.02 2.63 0.89
C MET A 190 17.28 2.50 2.22
N GLU A 191 16.29 1.62 2.31
CA GLU A 191 15.60 1.36 3.57
C GLU A 191 16.57 0.76 4.59
N SER A 192 17.27 -0.30 4.23
CA SER A 192 18.09 -1.05 5.19
C SER A 192 19.29 -0.25 5.71
N ASN A 193 19.79 0.71 4.91
CA ASN A 193 20.84 1.67 5.33
C ASN A 193 20.28 2.96 5.94
N SER A 194 18.96 3.10 6.05
CA SER A 194 18.31 4.26 6.65
C SER A 194 18.46 4.28 8.18
N LEU A 195 18.22 5.44 8.76
CA LEU A 195 18.19 5.63 10.21
C LEU A 195 16.74 5.67 10.70
N PRO A 196 16.48 5.25 11.97
CA PRO A 196 15.15 5.34 12.56
C PRO A 196 14.56 6.76 12.43
N LEU A 197 13.31 6.83 12.02
CA LEU A 197 12.54 8.07 11.82
C LEU A 197 13.15 9.05 10.81
N LYS A 198 13.98 8.56 9.89
CA LYS A 198 14.51 9.32 8.75
C LYS A 198 14.10 8.69 7.42
N ILE A 199 13.98 9.55 6.40
CA ILE A 199 13.68 9.15 5.02
C ILE A 199 14.98 9.21 4.22
N HIS A 200 15.53 8.06 3.88
CA HIS A 200 16.74 7.94 3.06
C HIS A 200 16.35 7.89 1.58
N ILE A 201 16.92 8.79 0.78
CA ILE A 201 16.65 8.83 -0.66
C ILE A 201 17.95 8.68 -1.46
N SER A 202 17.86 7.95 -2.57
CA SER A 202 18.91 7.83 -3.58
C SER A 202 19.16 9.15 -4.31
N GLN A 203 20.33 9.29 -4.94
CA GLN A 203 20.64 10.43 -5.81
C GLN A 203 19.60 10.68 -6.91
N SER A 204 19.13 9.63 -7.61
CA SER A 204 18.14 9.79 -8.70
C SER A 204 16.83 10.45 -8.24
N THR A 205 16.29 9.99 -7.11
CA THR A 205 15.13 10.62 -6.45
C THR A 205 15.44 12.06 -6.06
N ALA A 206 16.60 12.32 -5.46
CA ALA A 206 16.97 13.68 -5.04
C ALA A 206 17.01 14.66 -6.23
N GLU A 207 17.58 14.25 -7.37
CA GLU A 207 17.62 15.06 -8.60
C GLU A 207 16.22 15.42 -9.10
N ILE A 208 15.28 14.47 -9.08
CA ILE A 208 13.87 14.72 -9.44
C ILE A 208 13.24 15.73 -8.48
N LEU A 209 13.42 15.55 -7.17
CA LEU A 209 12.84 16.43 -6.15
C LEU A 209 13.45 17.85 -6.20
N THR A 210 14.75 17.97 -6.48
CA THR A 210 15.43 19.26 -6.67
C THR A 210 14.88 19.99 -7.90
N GLN A 211 14.55 19.28 -8.99
CA GLN A 211 13.91 19.90 -10.15
C GLN A 211 12.49 20.40 -9.84
N ILE A 212 11.77 19.73 -8.94
CA ILE A 212 10.43 20.17 -8.48
C ILE A 212 10.54 21.39 -7.55
N GLY A 213 11.60 21.47 -6.74
CA GLY A 213 11.98 22.68 -5.98
C GLY A 213 11.15 22.96 -4.72
N SER A 214 10.29 22.04 -4.27
CA SER A 214 9.44 22.23 -3.06
C SER A 214 9.86 21.36 -1.86
N PHE A 215 10.98 20.64 -1.95
CA PHE A 215 11.43 19.69 -0.95
C PHE A 215 12.75 20.11 -0.32
N GLU A 216 12.85 19.93 1.00
CA GLU A 216 14.06 20.18 1.77
C GLU A 216 14.88 18.89 1.87
N LEU A 217 16.09 18.92 1.28
CA LEU A 217 17.00 17.78 1.20
C LEU A 217 18.32 18.10 1.91
N GLU A 218 18.84 17.15 2.67
CA GLU A 218 20.16 17.24 3.31
C GLU A 218 21.07 16.14 2.74
N GLU A 219 22.27 16.52 2.30
CA GLU A 219 23.24 15.54 1.81
C GLU A 219 23.75 14.66 2.97
N ARG A 220 23.64 13.34 2.82
CA ARG A 220 24.16 12.37 3.79
C ARG A 220 25.63 12.04 3.53
N GLY A 221 26.08 12.19 2.28
CA GLY A 221 27.38 11.80 1.79
C GLY A 221 27.34 10.48 1.02
N ASP A 222 28.53 9.95 0.73
CA ASP A 222 28.70 8.71 -0.03
C ASP A 222 28.52 7.48 0.85
N ILE A 223 27.68 6.55 0.39
CA ILE A 223 27.41 5.29 1.09
C ILE A 223 27.68 4.14 0.15
N GLU A 224 28.32 3.10 0.68
CA GLU A 224 28.52 1.86 -0.05
C GLU A 224 27.21 1.07 -0.14
N ILE A 225 26.63 1.05 -1.33
CA ILE A 225 25.45 0.24 -1.64
C ILE A 225 25.95 -1.04 -2.31
N LYS A 226 25.68 -2.18 -1.66
CA LYS A 226 26.08 -3.51 -2.15
C LYS A 226 25.72 -3.68 -3.63
N GLY A 227 26.70 -3.89 -4.52
CA GLY A 227 26.47 -4.09 -5.96
C GLY A 227 26.24 -2.82 -6.80
N LYS A 228 26.24 -1.62 -6.19
CA LYS A 228 26.29 -0.33 -6.88
C LYS A 228 27.59 0.44 -6.61
N GLY A 229 28.30 0.11 -5.54
CA GLY A 229 29.48 0.83 -5.07
C GLY A 229 29.10 2.04 -4.22
N CYS A 230 30.02 2.99 -4.09
CA CYS A 230 29.76 4.25 -3.41
C CYS A 230 28.77 5.11 -4.22
N GLN A 231 27.70 5.51 -3.58
CA GLN A 231 26.64 6.34 -4.16
C GLN A 231 26.34 7.49 -3.23
N LYS A 232 26.17 8.68 -3.80
CA LYS A 232 25.74 9.85 -3.05
C LYS A 232 24.28 9.69 -2.65
N THR A 233 23.95 10.02 -1.41
CA THR A 233 22.58 9.88 -0.90
C THR A 233 22.17 11.06 -0.05
N PHE A 234 20.86 11.18 0.18
CA PHE A 234 20.27 12.35 0.83
C PHE A 234 19.23 11.94 1.88
N TRP A 235 19.02 12.80 2.86
CA TRP A 235 17.87 12.78 3.75
C TRP A 235 16.79 13.70 3.20
N LEU A 236 15.55 13.21 3.16
CA LEU A 236 14.39 14.06 2.95
C LEU A 236 13.91 14.58 4.32
N LEU A 237 13.96 15.90 4.51
CA LEU A 237 13.62 16.55 5.78
C LEU A 237 12.18 17.08 5.82
N GLY A 238 11.71 17.64 4.69
CA GLY A 238 10.42 18.30 4.65
C GLY A 238 9.98 18.70 3.26
N LYS A 239 8.80 19.30 3.20
CA LYS A 239 8.21 19.88 2.00
C LYS A 239 7.56 21.20 2.36
N GLU A 240 7.78 22.23 1.55
CA GLU A 240 7.20 23.55 1.76
C GLU A 240 5.65 23.48 1.72
N GLY A 241 5.01 24.12 2.70
CA GLY A 241 3.54 24.16 2.79
C GLY A 241 2.87 22.83 3.14
N PHE A 242 3.63 21.79 3.52
CA PHE A 242 3.06 20.49 3.85
C PHE A 242 2.60 20.42 5.32
N ASN A 243 1.29 20.55 5.52
CA ASN A 243 0.62 20.29 6.79
C ASN A 243 -0.41 19.16 6.58
N PRO A 244 -0.01 17.89 6.78
CA PRO A 244 -0.94 16.78 6.59
C PRO A 244 -2.06 16.83 7.63
N PRO A 245 -3.29 16.45 7.27
CA PRO A 245 -4.34 16.22 8.25
C PRO A 245 -3.87 15.13 9.21
N LEU A 246 -3.82 15.45 10.50
CA LEU A 246 -3.41 14.45 11.49
C LEU A 246 -4.47 13.34 11.52
N PRO A 247 -4.08 12.07 11.39
CA PRO A 247 -5.02 10.97 11.47
C PRO A 247 -5.64 10.94 12.87
N VAL A 248 -6.98 11.04 12.93
CA VAL A 248 -7.71 10.85 14.18
C VAL A 248 -7.69 9.36 14.47
N HIS A 249 -6.96 8.94 15.50
CA HIS A 249 -7.03 7.58 16.02
C HIS A 249 -8.43 7.32 16.60
N THR A 250 -9.42 7.04 15.77
CA THR A 250 -10.69 6.45 16.21
C THR A 250 -10.50 4.94 16.25
N SER A 251 -9.80 4.44 17.26
CA SER A 251 -9.90 3.01 17.59
C SER A 251 -11.38 2.72 17.94
N PRO A 252 -12.01 1.68 17.37
CA PRO A 252 -13.35 1.29 17.80
C PRO A 252 -13.35 0.97 19.30
N PRO A 253 -14.40 1.33 20.05
CA PRO A 253 -14.47 1.03 21.48
C PRO A 253 -14.37 -0.48 21.71
N ALA A 254 -13.64 -0.85 22.77
CA ALA A 254 -13.34 -2.23 23.15
C ALA A 254 -14.57 -3.01 23.69
N SER A 255 -15.74 -2.92 23.05
CA SER A 255 -16.99 -3.54 23.49
C SER A 255 -17.53 -4.67 22.60
N CYS A 256 -16.79 -5.11 21.57
CA CYS A 256 -17.24 -6.19 20.66
C CYS A 256 -16.54 -7.55 20.83
N LEU A 257 -15.97 -7.84 21.99
CA LEU A 257 -15.57 -9.20 22.36
C LEU A 257 -16.33 -9.62 23.63
N LYS A 258 -17.62 -9.94 23.48
CA LYS A 258 -18.28 -10.85 24.42
C LYS A 258 -18.00 -12.27 23.95
N PRO A 259 -17.54 -13.18 24.82
CA PRO A 259 -17.45 -14.59 24.47
C PRO A 259 -18.86 -15.14 24.19
N PRO A 260 -19.02 -16.15 23.32
CA PRO A 260 -20.30 -16.80 23.13
C PRO A 260 -20.75 -17.43 24.44
N THR A 261 -21.92 -17.02 24.90
CA THR A 261 -22.63 -17.60 26.04
C THR A 261 -22.82 -19.08 25.79
N GLU A 262 -22.29 -19.94 26.68
CA GLU A 262 -22.64 -21.36 26.73
C GLU A 262 -24.15 -21.48 26.94
N VAL A 263 -24.84 -21.95 25.91
CA VAL A 263 -26.21 -22.43 26.03
C VAL A 263 -26.12 -23.81 26.67
N LEU A 264 -26.28 -23.85 28.00
CA LEU A 264 -26.70 -25.05 28.71
C LEU A 264 -28.08 -25.45 28.18
N ALA A 265 -28.12 -26.53 27.41
CA ALA A 265 -29.33 -27.26 27.09
C ALA A 265 -29.20 -28.70 27.63
N SER A 266 -30.04 -28.96 28.64
CA SER A 266 -30.67 -30.26 28.98
C SER A 266 -29.77 -31.42 29.39
#